data_AF-H2YMJ1-F1
#
_entry.id   AF-H2YMJ1-F1
#
_cell.length_a   1.000
_cell.length_b   1.000
_cell.length_c   1.000
_cell.angle_alpha   90.00
_cell.angle_beta   90.00
_cell.angle_gamma   90.00
#
_symmetry.space_group_name_H-M   'P 1'
#
loop_
_entity.id
_entity.type
_entity.pdbx_description
1 polymer ?
#
loop_
_entity_poly.entity_id
_entity_poly.type
_entity_poly.pdbx_seq_one_letter_code
_entity_poly.pdbx_strand_id
1 'polypeptide(L)'
;FEDASNQISTNDCVDLNTTLAEVNVAINLFFNNQFDEAKKLMTERCETSMYHALGLSTLLFLEATLTFEQATIQSIKCALQINSRFRRKQNLTASFSKILGFSDNSDFTDVELHAEVIFAELNLFRAALTFIQDENLISFIRGALKVRLCYQTYNHCHKLSQSKAVTCKNHSADFIGASLLGCGAFNIGLSLLPPKILSLLEWIGFTADRKKGMQQLKEGFNNVNLRSSLISLFILGYNLFITVHIGTHDADLDYVEQILPKMMGKFPNGVFFYLYAGRLEQLKGNFAKAIEHLEKAANLQNEWKQFAHACYWELMWCHAIQFRWREAAEYADMLRKDSNWSKCTYNYLRASFLYMVDGCGAQHKEVINTLFREMPSLKQRFAGKSIPMEKFLLRKARKYFEQNEFLLLPAHEMIYVWNGLIMLKETKELRDKHFIMIQQEELALEERKEKASNMPEQSFNYYDDYCLLNLLKGVCLRFDQQTMKSELCFTDIRENYKGINKDHYLAPAALADLAWMCIEEGRNGEAHAHLKYSRKTYSHYSMESRIHFRMHAAQTRL
;
A
#
# COMPACT_ATOMS: atom_id res chain seq x y z
N PHE A 1 -23.41 20.11 -44.45
CA PHE A 1 -22.13 20.27 -45.18
C PHE A 1 -21.23 19.13 -44.75
N GLU A 2 -20.67 18.46 -45.75
CA GLU A 2 -20.31 17.03 -45.77
C GLU A 2 -19.42 16.51 -44.64
N ASP A 3 -19.79 15.33 -44.16
CA ASP A 3 -18.98 14.41 -43.37
C ASP A 3 -17.70 14.03 -44.13
N ALA A 4 -16.56 14.57 -43.69
CA ALA A 4 -15.27 13.99 -44.01
C ALA A 4 -15.04 12.79 -43.09
N SER A 5 -15.45 11.62 -43.58
CA SER A 5 -15.01 10.32 -43.06
C SER A 5 -13.49 10.21 -43.20
N ASN A 6 -12.75 10.62 -42.17
CA ASN A 6 -11.37 10.18 -41.98
C ASN A 6 -11.37 8.68 -41.63
N GLN A 7 -11.69 7.83 -42.61
CA GLN A 7 -11.24 6.46 -42.65
C GLN A 7 -9.73 6.51 -42.85
N ILE A 8 -8.98 6.52 -41.75
CA ILE A 8 -7.57 6.14 -41.77
C ILE A 8 -7.53 4.76 -42.41
N SER A 9 -6.81 4.66 -43.53
CA SER A 9 -6.65 3.42 -44.26
C SER A 9 -6.10 2.33 -43.33
N THR A 10 -6.59 1.10 -43.46
CA THR A 10 -6.13 -0.05 -42.66
C THR A 10 -4.64 -0.39 -42.87
N ASN A 11 -3.93 0.35 -43.73
CA ASN A 11 -2.50 0.21 -43.99
C ASN A 11 -1.60 0.98 -43.00
N ASP A 12 -2.14 1.84 -42.12
CA ASP A 12 -1.32 2.61 -41.15
C ASP A 12 -1.22 1.96 -39.76
N CYS A 13 -1.76 0.75 -39.57
CA CYS A 13 -1.66 0.02 -38.32
C CYS A 13 -0.43 -0.89 -38.30
N VAL A 14 0.48 -0.66 -37.35
CA VAL A 14 1.62 -1.54 -37.09
C VAL A 14 1.11 -2.93 -36.67
N ASP A 15 1.70 -3.99 -37.20
CA ASP A 15 1.31 -5.35 -36.85
C ASP A 15 1.58 -5.67 -35.36
N LEU A 16 0.86 -6.66 -34.83
CA LEU A 16 0.89 -7.01 -33.41
C LEU A 16 2.28 -7.46 -32.94
N ASN A 17 3.05 -8.15 -33.79
CA ASN A 17 4.35 -8.70 -33.42
C ASN A 17 5.38 -7.57 -33.27
N THR A 18 5.46 -6.67 -34.25
CA THR A 18 6.33 -5.49 -34.22
C THR A 18 6.00 -4.61 -33.01
N THR A 19 4.71 -4.37 -32.79
CA THR A 19 4.23 -3.60 -31.65
C THR A 19 4.68 -4.18 -30.31
N LEU A 20 4.52 -5.49 -30.10
CA LEU A 20 4.89 -6.14 -28.84
C LEU A 20 6.41 -6.16 -28.62
N ALA A 21 7.20 -6.32 -29.67
CA ALA A 21 8.65 -6.25 -29.60
C ALA A 21 9.13 -4.86 -29.16
N GLU A 22 8.60 -3.78 -29.77
CA GLU A 22 8.94 -2.40 -29.43
C GLU A 22 8.53 -2.05 -28.00
N VAL A 23 7.33 -2.45 -27.59
CA VAL A 23 6.82 -2.22 -26.23
C VAL A 23 7.65 -2.99 -25.19
N ASN A 24 8.14 -4.20 -25.53
CA ASN A 24 9.06 -4.94 -24.67
C ASN A 24 10.41 -4.20 -24.51
N VAL A 25 10.92 -3.54 -25.55
CA VAL A 25 12.10 -2.68 -25.44
C VAL A 25 11.84 -1.53 -24.47
N ALA A 26 10.72 -0.80 -24.61
CA ALA A 26 10.39 0.28 -23.68
C ALA A 26 10.21 -0.21 -22.23
N ILE A 27 9.66 -1.40 -22.01
CA ILE A 27 9.59 -2.00 -20.68
C ILE A 27 11.00 -2.27 -20.12
N ASN A 28 11.91 -2.80 -20.93
CA ASN A 28 13.29 -3.01 -20.48
C ASN A 28 14.01 -1.68 -20.17
N LEU A 29 13.78 -0.62 -20.95
CA LEU A 29 14.28 0.72 -20.66
C LEU A 29 13.74 1.23 -19.31
N PHE A 30 12.42 1.13 -19.10
CA PHE A 30 11.76 1.55 -17.86
C PHE A 30 12.33 0.86 -16.63
N PHE A 31 12.45 -0.47 -16.66
CA PHE A 31 12.97 -1.23 -15.53
C PHE A 31 14.49 -1.11 -15.33
N ASN A 32 15.21 -0.53 -16.30
CA ASN A 32 16.61 -0.11 -16.17
C ASN A 32 16.77 1.40 -15.93
N ASN A 33 15.71 2.07 -15.46
CA ASN A 33 15.69 3.48 -15.06
C ASN A 33 15.85 4.50 -16.19
N GLN A 34 15.65 4.11 -17.44
CA GLN A 34 15.62 5.01 -18.59
C GLN A 34 14.16 5.42 -18.85
N PHE A 35 13.58 6.21 -17.94
CA PHE A 35 12.14 6.47 -17.91
C PHE A 35 11.70 7.37 -19.06
N ASP A 36 12.46 8.43 -19.33
CA ASP A 36 12.15 9.36 -20.41
C ASP A 36 12.26 8.70 -21.79
N GLU A 37 13.26 7.85 -21.99
CA GLU A 37 13.44 7.09 -23.23
C GLU A 37 12.30 6.07 -23.44
N ALA A 38 11.91 5.35 -22.38
CA ALA A 38 10.76 4.45 -22.42
C ALA A 38 9.47 5.21 -22.77
N LYS A 39 9.24 6.38 -22.16
CA LYS A 39 8.08 7.24 -22.40
C LYS A 39 8.08 7.78 -23.83
N LYS A 40 9.23 8.21 -24.34
CA LYS A 40 9.41 8.68 -25.72
C LYS A 40 9.04 7.58 -26.72
N LEU A 41 9.62 6.38 -26.56
CA LEU A 41 9.34 5.24 -27.46
C LEU A 41 7.85 4.90 -27.48
N MET A 42 7.19 4.91 -26.32
CA MET A 42 5.73 4.68 -26.24
C MET A 42 4.90 5.79 -26.88
N THR A 43 5.39 7.03 -26.86
CA THR A 43 4.66 8.20 -27.38
C THR A 43 4.65 8.24 -28.92
N GLU A 44 5.74 7.82 -29.57
CA GLU A 44 5.90 7.87 -31.03
C GLU A 44 4.78 7.15 -31.80
N ARG A 45 4.15 6.13 -31.19
CA ARG A 45 3.12 5.30 -31.83
C ARG A 45 1.84 5.15 -31.01
N CYS A 46 1.63 5.99 -30.00
CA CYS A 46 0.46 5.85 -29.11
C CYS A 46 -0.88 6.12 -29.82
N GLU A 47 -0.88 6.84 -30.94
CA GLU A 47 -2.09 7.15 -31.72
C GLU A 47 -2.50 6.05 -32.72
N THR A 48 -1.56 5.14 -33.03
CA THR A 48 -1.75 4.10 -34.06
C THR A 48 -1.68 2.67 -33.51
N SER A 49 -1.10 2.47 -32.32
CA SER A 49 -0.91 1.14 -31.71
C SER A 49 -1.52 1.04 -30.31
N MET A 50 -2.39 0.04 -30.10
CA MET A 50 -3.08 -0.17 -28.81
C MET A 50 -2.13 -0.45 -27.65
N TYR A 51 -1.01 -1.13 -27.89
CA TYR A 51 -0.03 -1.45 -26.85
C TYR A 51 0.90 -0.28 -26.52
N HIS A 52 1.27 0.55 -27.50
CA HIS A 52 2.01 1.78 -27.22
C HIS A 52 1.14 2.74 -26.39
N ALA A 53 -0.15 2.85 -26.75
CA ALA A 53 -1.13 3.61 -25.98
C ALA A 53 -1.30 3.09 -24.54
N LEU A 54 -1.37 1.77 -24.37
CA LEU A 54 -1.39 1.12 -23.05
C LEU A 54 -0.09 1.37 -22.28
N GLY A 55 1.05 1.18 -22.92
CA GLY A 55 2.38 1.34 -22.35
C GLY A 55 2.56 2.74 -21.79
N LEU A 56 2.31 3.76 -22.63
CA LEU A 56 2.33 5.16 -22.20
C LEU A 56 1.35 5.41 -21.04
N SER A 57 0.12 4.88 -21.12
CA SER A 57 -0.87 5.02 -20.05
C SER A 57 -0.42 4.36 -18.74
N THR A 58 0.29 3.24 -18.82
CA THR A 58 0.84 2.53 -17.66
C THR A 58 1.95 3.34 -17.02
N LEU A 59 2.88 3.87 -17.81
CA LEU A 59 3.97 4.73 -17.34
C LEU A 59 3.42 5.97 -16.63
N LEU A 60 2.49 6.68 -17.27
CA LEU A 60 1.86 7.87 -16.69
C LEU A 60 0.99 7.54 -15.47
N PHE A 61 0.42 6.34 -15.39
CA PHE A 61 -0.34 5.88 -14.23
C PHE A 61 0.59 5.59 -13.05
N LEU A 62 1.70 4.89 -13.28
CA LEU A 62 2.74 4.69 -12.27
C LEU A 62 3.33 6.03 -11.82
N GLU A 63 3.53 6.96 -12.75
CA GLU A 63 3.90 8.35 -12.48
C GLU A 63 2.91 9.00 -11.51
N ALA A 64 1.65 9.18 -11.93
CA ALA A 64 0.65 9.84 -11.09
C ALA A 64 0.39 9.16 -9.74
N THR A 65 0.44 7.83 -9.67
CA THR A 65 0.21 7.10 -8.41
C THR A 65 1.39 7.21 -7.44
N LEU A 66 2.62 7.29 -7.94
CA LEU A 66 3.81 7.47 -7.11
C LEU A 66 4.11 8.95 -6.81
N THR A 67 3.67 9.90 -7.65
CA THR A 67 3.98 11.34 -7.50
C THR A 67 2.83 12.19 -6.98
N PHE A 68 1.59 11.67 -6.95
CA PHE A 68 0.36 12.44 -6.69
C PHE A 68 0.11 13.58 -7.70
N GLU A 69 0.66 13.50 -8.91
CA GLU A 69 0.45 14.51 -9.96
C GLU A 69 -0.86 14.30 -10.73
N GLN A 70 -1.52 15.41 -11.10
CA GLN A 70 -2.90 15.38 -11.60
C GLN A 70 -3.07 15.14 -13.12
N ALA A 71 -2.02 14.90 -13.90
CA ALA A 71 -2.08 15.05 -15.37
C ALA A 71 -2.45 13.80 -16.23
N THR A 72 -2.88 12.67 -15.66
CA THR A 72 -2.90 11.39 -16.44
C THR A 72 -4.23 10.99 -17.09
N ILE A 73 -5.38 11.52 -16.67
CA ILE A 73 -6.69 10.98 -17.12
C ILE A 73 -6.93 11.16 -18.63
N GLN A 74 -6.47 12.27 -19.22
CA GLN A 74 -6.72 12.54 -20.64
C GLN A 74 -6.00 11.55 -21.54
N SER A 75 -4.73 11.23 -21.24
CA SER A 75 -3.97 10.22 -21.98
C SER A 75 -4.66 8.85 -21.97
N ILE A 76 -5.19 8.43 -20.82
CA ILE A 76 -5.93 7.16 -20.72
C ILE A 76 -7.23 7.19 -21.54
N LYS A 77 -7.92 8.35 -21.60
CA LYS A 77 -9.11 8.49 -22.46
C LYS A 77 -8.75 8.35 -23.94
N CYS A 78 -7.66 8.96 -24.39
CA CYS A 78 -7.16 8.80 -25.75
C CYS A 78 -6.79 7.34 -26.04
N ALA A 79 -6.07 6.67 -25.13
CA ALA A 79 -5.72 5.26 -25.28
C ALA A 79 -6.97 4.35 -25.38
N LEU A 80 -8.02 4.64 -24.61
CA LEU A 80 -9.30 3.92 -24.71
C LEU A 80 -9.96 4.12 -26.10
N GLN A 81 -9.88 5.32 -26.67
CA GLN A 81 -10.40 5.60 -28.01
C GLN A 81 -9.61 4.84 -29.07
N ILE A 82 -8.27 4.84 -29.00
CA ILE A 82 -7.42 4.07 -29.91
C ILE A 82 -7.74 2.57 -29.80
N ASN A 83 -7.76 2.03 -28.58
CA ASN A 83 -8.06 0.61 -28.34
C ASN A 83 -9.46 0.21 -28.86
N SER A 84 -10.45 1.10 -28.81
CA SER A 84 -11.81 0.81 -29.29
C SER A 84 -11.89 0.49 -30.79
N ARG A 85 -10.90 0.92 -31.59
CA ARG A 85 -10.81 0.62 -33.03
C ARG A 85 -10.50 -0.86 -33.31
N PHE A 86 -9.80 -1.51 -32.37
CA PHE A 86 -9.35 -2.91 -32.44
C PHE A 86 -10.28 -3.88 -31.74
N ARG A 87 -11.21 -3.37 -30.91
CA ARG A 87 -12.23 -4.19 -30.27
C ARG A 87 -13.26 -4.65 -31.28
N ARG A 88 -13.83 -5.81 -31.02
CA ARG A 88 -14.93 -6.36 -31.80
C ARG A 88 -16.10 -5.37 -31.84
N LYS A 89 -16.50 -4.93 -33.04
CA LYS A 89 -17.66 -4.06 -33.22
C LYS A 89 -18.94 -4.87 -32.99
N GLN A 90 -19.70 -4.53 -31.96
CA GLN A 90 -20.99 -5.16 -31.68
C GLN A 90 -22.08 -4.49 -32.54
N ASN A 91 -22.86 -5.29 -33.28
CA ASN A 91 -24.01 -4.77 -34.01
C ASN A 91 -25.09 -4.31 -33.03
N LEU A 92 -25.54 -3.06 -33.18
CA LEU A 92 -26.48 -2.34 -32.29
C LEU A 92 -27.85 -3.02 -32.06
N THR A 93 -28.18 -4.08 -32.80
CA THR A 93 -29.41 -4.87 -32.65
C THR A 93 -29.28 -6.07 -31.71
N ALA A 94 -28.07 -6.44 -31.27
CA ALA A 94 -27.86 -7.32 -30.12
C ALA A 94 -28.03 -6.54 -28.82
N SER A 95 -29.19 -5.89 -28.67
CA SER A 95 -29.55 -5.13 -27.48
C SER A 95 -29.52 -6.05 -26.26
N PHE A 96 -28.48 -5.90 -25.44
CA PHE A 96 -28.31 -6.56 -24.15
C PHE A 96 -28.47 -8.09 -24.22
N SER A 97 -27.50 -8.83 -24.76
CA SER A 97 -27.45 -10.31 -24.73
C SER A 97 -26.49 -10.90 -23.67
N LYS A 98 -26.56 -10.67 -22.34
CA LYS A 98 -27.61 -10.09 -21.46
C LYS A 98 -26.96 -9.57 -20.16
N ILE A 99 -26.82 -8.24 -20.06
CA ILE A 99 -26.33 -7.40 -18.96
C ILE A 99 -24.89 -7.66 -18.46
N LEU A 100 -24.43 -8.91 -18.47
CA LEU A 100 -23.12 -9.39 -18.01
C LEU A 100 -22.79 -10.80 -18.55
N GLY A 101 -23.72 -11.44 -19.29
CA GLY A 101 -23.62 -12.82 -19.75
C GLY A 101 -23.11 -12.88 -21.20
N PHE A 102 -21.88 -13.31 -21.38
CA PHE A 102 -21.29 -13.60 -22.68
C PHE A 102 -21.84 -14.94 -23.22
N SER A 103 -22.86 -14.89 -24.07
CA SER A 103 -23.28 -16.02 -24.90
C SER A 103 -22.96 -15.72 -26.36
N ASP A 104 -21.72 -16.00 -26.75
CA ASP A 104 -21.38 -16.47 -28.09
C ASP A 104 -19.91 -16.93 -28.10
N ASN A 105 -19.69 -18.25 -28.11
CA ASN A 105 -18.40 -18.88 -28.38
C ASN A 105 -18.06 -18.73 -29.88
N SER A 106 -18.02 -17.49 -30.38
CA SER A 106 -17.59 -17.19 -31.74
C SER A 106 -16.10 -16.85 -31.77
N ASP A 107 -15.42 -17.21 -32.87
CA ASP A 107 -13.97 -17.06 -33.07
C ASP A 107 -13.53 -15.61 -32.92
N PHE A 108 -12.95 -15.26 -31.76
CA PHE A 108 -12.23 -14.00 -31.60
C PHE A 108 -10.91 -14.06 -32.38
N THR A 109 -10.56 -12.97 -33.05
CA THR A 109 -9.20 -12.81 -33.57
C THR A 109 -8.21 -12.52 -32.43
N ASP A 110 -6.92 -12.81 -32.64
CA ASP A 110 -5.85 -12.51 -31.67
C ASP A 110 -5.86 -11.01 -31.28
N VAL A 111 -6.02 -10.12 -32.27
CA VAL A 111 -6.09 -8.67 -32.05
C VAL A 111 -7.27 -8.28 -31.16
N GLU A 112 -8.45 -8.86 -31.38
CA GLU A 112 -9.64 -8.58 -30.57
C GLU A 112 -9.47 -9.08 -29.13
N LEU A 113 -8.88 -10.26 -28.90
CA LEU A 113 -8.58 -10.76 -27.55
C LEU A 113 -7.66 -9.81 -26.78
N HIS A 114 -6.60 -9.35 -27.43
CA HIS A 114 -5.67 -8.39 -26.84
C HIS A 114 -6.37 -7.05 -26.57
N ALA A 115 -7.20 -6.55 -27.49
CA ALA A 115 -7.94 -5.31 -27.29
C ALA A 115 -8.96 -5.38 -26.13
N GLU A 116 -9.59 -6.54 -25.89
CA GLU A 116 -10.50 -6.74 -24.74
C GLU A 116 -9.78 -6.66 -23.40
N VAL A 117 -8.61 -7.29 -23.25
CA VAL A 117 -7.86 -7.23 -21.99
C VAL A 117 -7.25 -5.84 -21.75
N ILE A 118 -6.74 -5.19 -22.80
CA ILE A 118 -6.25 -3.80 -22.73
C ILE A 118 -7.37 -2.84 -22.32
N PHE A 119 -8.59 -3.07 -22.79
CA PHE A 119 -9.76 -2.28 -22.38
C PHE A 119 -10.01 -2.38 -20.87
N ALA A 120 -9.86 -3.58 -20.29
CA ALA A 120 -9.99 -3.77 -18.84
C ALA A 120 -8.90 -3.02 -18.07
N GLU A 121 -7.64 -3.09 -18.52
CA GLU A 121 -6.49 -2.40 -17.92
C GLU A 121 -6.67 -0.88 -17.92
N LEU A 122 -6.97 -0.29 -19.09
CA LEU A 122 -7.13 1.16 -19.22
C LEU A 122 -8.32 1.68 -18.41
N ASN A 123 -9.43 0.93 -18.33
CA ASN A 123 -10.55 1.32 -17.49
C ASN A 123 -10.21 1.23 -16.01
N LEU A 124 -9.36 0.29 -15.60
CA LEU A 124 -8.89 0.17 -14.22
C LEU A 124 -8.02 1.37 -13.84
N PHE A 125 -7.04 1.74 -14.68
CA PHE A 125 -6.23 2.95 -14.47
C PHE A 125 -7.11 4.19 -14.36
N ARG A 126 -8.09 4.32 -15.27
CA ARG A 126 -9.05 5.44 -15.24
C ARG A 126 -9.88 5.47 -13.96
N ALA A 127 -10.35 4.32 -13.50
CA ALA A 127 -11.15 4.23 -12.27
C ALA A 127 -10.31 4.59 -11.04
N ALA A 128 -9.09 4.06 -10.93
CA ALA A 128 -8.15 4.35 -9.86
C ALA A 128 -7.84 5.86 -9.79
N LEU A 129 -7.50 6.50 -10.90
CA LEU A 129 -7.24 7.95 -10.94
C LEU A 129 -8.50 8.78 -10.65
N THR A 130 -9.69 8.32 -11.02
CA THR A 130 -10.95 9.00 -10.67
C THR A 130 -11.11 9.08 -9.15
N PHE A 131 -10.74 8.02 -8.42
CA PHE A 131 -10.78 8.03 -6.94
C PHE A 131 -9.72 8.92 -6.30
N ILE A 132 -8.59 9.15 -6.98
CA ILE A 132 -7.51 10.01 -6.51
C ILE A 132 -7.83 11.49 -6.74
N GLN A 133 -8.40 11.82 -7.90
CA GLN A 133 -8.52 13.21 -8.35
C GLN A 133 -9.88 13.85 -8.05
N ASP A 134 -10.96 13.08 -7.95
CA ASP A 134 -12.32 13.63 -7.86
C ASP A 134 -12.95 13.38 -6.48
N GLU A 135 -13.42 14.46 -5.85
CA GLU A 135 -14.05 14.44 -4.52
C GLU A 135 -15.57 14.21 -4.59
N ASN A 136 -16.15 14.14 -5.80
CA ASN A 136 -17.59 14.05 -6.00
C ASN A 136 -18.13 12.62 -5.84
N LEU A 137 -19.22 12.47 -5.08
CA LEU A 137 -19.94 11.21 -4.88
C LEU A 137 -20.40 10.57 -6.21
N ILE A 138 -20.80 11.38 -7.19
CA ILE A 138 -21.19 10.89 -8.53
C ILE A 138 -19.99 10.23 -9.22
N SER A 139 -18.80 10.82 -9.09
CA SER A 139 -17.57 10.28 -9.65
C SER A 139 -17.10 9.02 -8.93
N PHE A 140 -17.34 8.91 -7.62
CA PHE A 140 -17.15 7.68 -6.87
C PHE A 140 -18.04 6.53 -7.39
N ILE A 141 -19.33 6.79 -7.62
CA ILE A 141 -20.26 5.78 -8.18
C ILE A 141 -19.81 5.36 -9.59
N ARG A 142 -19.46 6.32 -10.45
CA ARG A 142 -18.93 6.04 -11.80
C ARG A 142 -17.63 5.24 -11.73
N GLY A 143 -16.76 5.53 -10.76
CA GLY A 143 -15.55 4.76 -10.48
C GLY A 143 -15.88 3.31 -10.13
N ALA A 144 -16.80 3.07 -9.20
CA ALA A 144 -17.21 1.73 -8.80
C ALA A 144 -17.82 0.91 -9.96
N LEU A 145 -18.68 1.52 -10.79
CA LEU A 145 -19.22 0.86 -11.98
C LEU A 145 -18.12 0.46 -12.98
N LYS A 146 -17.10 1.30 -13.16
CA LYS A 146 -15.95 0.97 -14.01
C LYS A 146 -15.12 -0.17 -13.42
N VAL A 147 -14.86 -0.18 -12.10
CA VAL A 147 -14.14 -1.28 -11.44
C VAL A 147 -14.88 -2.60 -11.66
N ARG A 148 -16.21 -2.61 -11.53
CA ARG A 148 -17.06 -3.77 -11.82
C ARG A 148 -16.91 -4.25 -13.26
N LEU A 149 -16.96 -3.33 -14.23
CA LEU A 149 -16.76 -3.67 -15.64
C LEU A 149 -15.39 -4.30 -15.86
N CYS A 150 -14.33 -3.73 -15.30
CA CYS A 150 -12.97 -4.26 -15.41
C CYS A 150 -12.88 -5.70 -14.89
N TYR A 151 -13.42 -5.95 -13.69
CA TYR A 151 -13.43 -7.27 -13.07
C TYR A 151 -14.12 -8.32 -13.96
N GLN A 152 -15.25 -7.97 -14.56
CA GLN A 152 -15.99 -8.88 -15.45
C GLN A 152 -15.25 -9.14 -16.75
N THR A 153 -14.67 -8.11 -17.35
CA THR A 153 -13.87 -8.25 -18.57
C THR A 153 -12.65 -9.14 -18.33
N TYR A 154 -11.93 -8.97 -17.22
CA TYR A 154 -10.81 -9.87 -16.87
C TYR A 154 -11.27 -11.32 -16.69
N ASN A 155 -12.36 -11.55 -15.95
CA ASN A 155 -12.89 -12.90 -15.76
C ASN A 155 -13.34 -13.53 -17.08
N HIS A 156 -13.88 -12.74 -18.01
CA HIS A 156 -14.21 -13.20 -19.34
C HIS A 156 -12.95 -13.58 -20.13
N CYS A 157 -11.95 -12.71 -20.17
CA CYS A 157 -10.67 -12.97 -20.84
C CYS A 157 -9.98 -14.22 -20.26
N HIS A 158 -9.99 -14.38 -18.94
CA HIS A 158 -9.44 -15.57 -18.29
C HIS A 158 -10.21 -16.85 -18.66
N LYS A 159 -11.54 -16.81 -18.72
CA LYS A 159 -12.34 -17.95 -19.20
C LYS A 159 -12.03 -18.29 -20.66
N LEU A 160 -11.88 -17.28 -21.52
CA LEU A 160 -11.47 -17.47 -22.91
C LEU A 160 -10.09 -18.13 -22.99
N SER A 161 -9.13 -17.70 -22.16
CA SER A 161 -7.79 -18.28 -22.10
C SER A 161 -7.75 -19.76 -21.69
N GLN A 162 -8.76 -20.23 -20.96
CA GLN A 162 -8.91 -21.62 -20.54
C GLN A 162 -9.73 -22.47 -21.52
N SER A 163 -10.41 -21.83 -22.48
CA SER A 163 -11.29 -22.51 -23.42
C SER A 163 -10.49 -23.17 -24.53
N LYS A 164 -10.76 -24.46 -24.79
CA LYS A 164 -10.19 -25.17 -25.95
C LYS A 164 -10.72 -24.64 -27.29
N ALA A 165 -11.84 -23.90 -27.29
CA ALA A 165 -12.47 -23.38 -28.50
C ALA A 165 -11.83 -22.06 -28.99
N VAL A 166 -11.09 -21.35 -28.14
CA VAL A 166 -10.43 -20.09 -28.49
C VAL A 166 -8.93 -20.29 -28.36
N THR A 167 -8.27 -20.55 -29.49
CA THR A 167 -6.80 -20.59 -29.55
C THR A 167 -6.33 -19.22 -29.97
N CYS A 168 -5.87 -18.41 -29.00
CA CYS A 168 -5.00 -17.29 -29.34
C CYS A 168 -3.74 -17.89 -29.96
N LYS A 169 -3.50 -17.65 -31.26
CA LYS A 169 -2.46 -18.33 -32.03
C LYS A 169 -1.13 -17.61 -31.90
N ASN A 170 -1.14 -16.28 -31.95
CA ASN A 170 0.04 -15.43 -31.81
C ASN A 170 0.01 -14.72 -30.46
N HIS A 171 1.16 -14.67 -29.79
CA HIS A 171 1.31 -13.93 -28.52
C HIS A 171 0.32 -14.31 -27.40
N SER A 172 -0.12 -15.59 -27.38
CA SER A 172 -1.04 -16.11 -26.36
C SER A 172 -0.54 -15.93 -24.93
N ALA A 173 0.76 -16.04 -24.71
CA ALA A 173 1.38 -15.79 -23.41
C ALA A 173 1.14 -14.35 -22.91
N ASP A 174 1.11 -13.36 -23.81
CA ASP A 174 0.86 -11.95 -23.46
C ASP A 174 -0.59 -11.70 -23.05
N PHE A 175 -1.54 -12.32 -23.75
CA PHE A 175 -2.96 -12.29 -23.39
C PHE A 175 -3.25 -13.03 -22.09
N ILE A 176 -2.68 -14.23 -21.91
CA ILE A 176 -2.82 -15.04 -20.70
C ILE A 176 -2.21 -14.29 -19.51
N GLY A 177 -0.99 -13.78 -19.65
CA GLY A 177 -0.30 -13.02 -18.61
C GLY A 177 -1.09 -11.78 -18.17
N ALA A 178 -1.71 -11.06 -19.11
CA ALA A 178 -2.60 -9.93 -18.81
C ALA A 178 -3.85 -10.32 -18.04
N SER A 179 -4.50 -11.41 -18.47
CA SER A 179 -5.70 -11.93 -17.81
C SER A 179 -5.40 -12.39 -16.38
N LEU A 180 -4.26 -13.07 -16.19
CA LEU A 180 -3.80 -13.55 -14.88
C LEU A 180 -3.41 -12.39 -13.95
N LEU A 181 -2.72 -11.36 -14.46
CA LEU A 181 -2.42 -10.15 -13.69
C LEU A 181 -3.71 -9.51 -13.16
N GLY A 182 -4.68 -9.26 -14.03
CA GLY A 182 -5.94 -8.63 -13.66
C GLY A 182 -6.75 -9.46 -12.67
N CYS A 183 -7.02 -10.73 -12.98
CA CYS A 183 -7.76 -11.62 -12.09
C CYS A 183 -7.06 -11.79 -10.73
N GLY A 184 -5.74 -11.96 -10.75
CA GLY A 184 -4.93 -12.11 -9.54
C GLY A 184 -4.97 -10.88 -8.65
N ALA A 185 -4.76 -9.70 -9.23
CA ALA A 185 -4.81 -8.42 -8.52
C ALA A 185 -6.21 -8.14 -7.94
N PHE A 186 -7.28 -8.44 -8.67
CA PHE A 186 -8.65 -8.30 -8.17
C PHE A 186 -8.94 -9.24 -7.00
N ASN A 187 -8.59 -10.52 -7.13
CA ASN A 187 -8.77 -11.51 -6.06
C ASN A 187 -8.06 -11.10 -4.77
N ILE A 188 -6.82 -10.64 -4.88
CA ILE A 188 -6.05 -10.15 -3.73
C ILE A 188 -6.66 -8.86 -3.18
N GLY A 189 -6.86 -7.84 -4.02
CA GLY A 189 -7.35 -6.53 -3.59
C GLY A 189 -8.72 -6.59 -2.92
N LEU A 190 -9.65 -7.38 -3.46
CA LEU A 190 -10.97 -7.58 -2.86
C LEU A 190 -10.88 -8.34 -1.52
N SER A 191 -9.93 -9.26 -1.37
CA SER A 191 -9.72 -10.01 -0.12
C SER A 191 -9.19 -9.17 1.04
N LEU A 192 -8.80 -7.92 0.78
CA LEU A 192 -8.36 -6.96 1.80
C LEU A 192 -9.53 -6.11 2.32
N LEU A 193 -10.69 -6.13 1.66
CA LEU A 193 -11.84 -5.32 2.02
C LEU A 193 -12.60 -5.90 3.22
N PRO A 194 -13.03 -5.08 4.20
CA PRO A 194 -13.79 -5.53 5.35
C PRO A 194 -15.03 -6.37 4.98
N PRO A 195 -15.51 -7.30 5.83
CA PRO A 195 -16.52 -8.29 5.46
C PRO A 195 -17.85 -7.66 5.02
N LYS A 196 -18.25 -6.55 5.65
CA LYS A 196 -19.46 -5.82 5.29
C LYS A 196 -19.40 -5.22 3.89
N ILE A 197 -18.23 -4.79 3.45
CA ILE A 197 -18.01 -4.26 2.10
C ILE A 197 -17.94 -5.44 1.11
N LEU A 198 -17.19 -6.48 1.47
CA LEU A 198 -17.06 -7.68 0.65
C LEU A 198 -18.43 -8.33 0.38
N SER A 199 -19.27 -8.51 1.40
CA SER A 199 -20.61 -9.10 1.24
C SER A 199 -21.52 -8.30 0.29
N LEU A 200 -21.40 -6.96 0.31
CA LEU A 200 -22.13 -6.10 -0.62
C LEU A 200 -21.63 -6.26 -2.06
N LEU A 201 -20.32 -6.41 -2.24
CA LEU A 201 -19.72 -6.62 -3.56
C LEU A 201 -20.01 -8.03 -4.10
N GLU A 202 -20.00 -9.04 -3.24
CA GLU A 202 -20.34 -10.42 -3.58
C GLU A 202 -21.78 -10.54 -4.08
N TRP A 203 -22.72 -9.84 -3.45
CA TRP A 203 -24.11 -9.78 -3.91
C TRP A 203 -24.23 -9.25 -5.35
N ILE A 204 -23.35 -8.33 -5.75
CA ILE A 204 -23.34 -7.76 -7.11
C ILE A 204 -22.56 -8.69 -8.06
N GLY A 205 -21.82 -9.69 -7.58
CA GLY A 205 -21.14 -10.71 -8.38
C GLY A 205 -19.61 -10.63 -8.39
N PHE A 206 -19.00 -9.94 -7.42
CA PHE A 206 -17.58 -10.06 -7.16
C PHE A 206 -17.29 -11.35 -6.37
N THR A 207 -16.12 -11.96 -6.56
CA THR A 207 -15.66 -13.06 -5.71
C THR A 207 -14.21 -12.78 -5.36
N ALA A 208 -13.85 -12.95 -4.10
CA ALA A 208 -12.48 -12.74 -3.63
C ALA A 208 -11.90 -14.04 -3.09
N ASP A 209 -10.81 -14.50 -3.68
CA ASP A 209 -10.03 -15.62 -3.16
C ASP A 209 -8.54 -15.28 -3.21
N ARG A 210 -7.97 -14.98 -2.05
CA ARG A 210 -6.56 -14.57 -1.93
C ARG A 210 -5.59 -15.65 -2.42
N LYS A 211 -5.85 -16.93 -2.11
CA LYS A 211 -4.96 -18.04 -2.48
C LYS A 211 -4.98 -18.23 -4.00
N LYS A 212 -6.17 -18.24 -4.58
CA LYS A 212 -6.35 -18.28 -6.04
C LYS A 212 -5.69 -17.08 -6.71
N GLY A 213 -5.88 -15.88 -6.16
CA GLY A 213 -5.28 -14.66 -6.69
C GLY A 213 -3.76 -14.73 -6.72
N MET A 214 -3.13 -15.19 -5.63
CA MET A 214 -1.69 -15.38 -5.58
C MET A 214 -1.21 -16.46 -6.56
N GLN A 215 -1.94 -17.57 -6.69
CA GLN A 215 -1.60 -18.62 -7.66
C GLN A 215 -1.63 -18.08 -9.10
N GLN A 216 -2.67 -17.31 -9.46
CA GLN A 216 -2.77 -16.69 -10.79
C GLN A 216 -1.60 -15.74 -11.07
N LEU A 217 -1.19 -14.93 -10.09
CA LEU A 217 -0.03 -14.05 -10.25
C LEU A 217 1.28 -14.85 -10.40
N LYS A 218 1.48 -15.90 -9.59
CA LYS A 218 2.68 -16.77 -9.70
C LYS A 218 2.76 -17.44 -11.08
N GLU A 219 1.63 -17.93 -11.58
CA GLU A 219 1.52 -18.50 -12.93
C GLU A 219 1.85 -17.45 -14.01
N GLY A 220 1.25 -16.26 -13.92
CA GLY A 220 1.51 -15.17 -14.86
C GLY A 220 2.96 -14.66 -14.82
N PHE A 221 3.62 -14.71 -13.66
CA PHE A 221 5.03 -14.33 -13.51
C PHE A 221 5.98 -15.36 -14.15
N ASN A 222 5.74 -16.66 -13.90
CA ASN A 222 6.62 -17.74 -14.34
C ASN A 222 6.57 -17.97 -15.86
N ASN A 223 5.51 -17.52 -16.53
CA ASN A 223 5.39 -17.54 -17.98
C ASN A 223 6.10 -16.33 -18.61
N VAL A 224 6.80 -16.52 -19.72
CA VAL A 224 7.45 -15.42 -20.47
C VAL A 224 6.38 -14.60 -21.18
N ASN A 225 6.11 -13.39 -20.68
CA ASN A 225 5.18 -12.45 -21.28
C ASN A 225 5.56 -11.00 -20.96
N LEU A 226 4.91 -10.06 -21.64
CA LEU A 226 5.15 -8.63 -21.51
C LEU A 226 4.91 -8.08 -20.09
N ARG A 227 4.01 -8.72 -19.33
CA ARG A 227 3.57 -8.26 -18.01
C ARG A 227 4.29 -8.95 -16.85
N SER A 228 5.16 -9.93 -17.09
CA SER A 228 5.86 -10.66 -16.03
C SER A 228 6.59 -9.72 -15.07
N SER A 229 7.26 -8.67 -15.58
CA SER A 229 7.93 -7.68 -14.74
C SER A 229 6.96 -6.87 -13.86
N LEU A 230 5.80 -6.47 -14.39
CA LEU A 230 4.75 -5.77 -13.61
C LEU A 230 4.08 -6.68 -12.58
N ILE A 231 3.87 -7.95 -12.92
CA ILE A 231 3.38 -8.97 -11.98
C ILE A 231 4.35 -9.11 -10.82
N SER A 232 5.67 -9.12 -11.09
CA SER A 232 6.68 -9.18 -10.04
C SER A 232 6.61 -7.98 -9.08
N LEU A 233 6.40 -6.75 -9.60
CA LEU A 233 6.19 -5.56 -8.76
C LEU A 233 4.97 -5.74 -7.86
N PHE A 234 3.87 -6.28 -8.40
CA PHE A 234 2.67 -6.51 -7.61
C PHE A 234 2.92 -7.55 -6.50
N ILE A 235 3.53 -8.70 -6.82
CA ILE A 235 3.82 -9.75 -5.83
C ILE A 235 4.75 -9.22 -4.75
N LEU A 236 5.84 -8.55 -5.12
CA LEU A 236 6.80 -7.97 -4.18
C LEU A 236 6.16 -6.88 -3.32
N GLY A 237 5.45 -5.94 -3.95
CA GLY A 237 4.73 -4.86 -3.26
C GLY A 237 3.67 -5.39 -2.30
N TYR A 238 2.91 -6.40 -2.70
CA TYR A 238 1.94 -7.05 -1.82
C TYR A 238 2.64 -7.63 -0.58
N ASN A 239 3.62 -8.52 -0.78
CA ASN A 239 4.24 -9.28 0.32
C ASN A 239 5.14 -8.43 1.22
N LEU A 240 5.80 -7.39 0.70
CA LEU A 240 6.77 -6.59 1.47
C LEU A 240 6.19 -5.30 2.07
N PHE A 241 5.14 -4.75 1.47
CA PHE A 241 4.54 -3.49 1.90
C PHE A 241 3.09 -3.64 2.33
N ILE A 242 2.20 -4.18 1.50
CA ILE A 242 0.76 -4.20 1.78
C ILE A 242 0.44 -5.08 2.99
N THR A 243 0.97 -6.30 3.05
CA THR A 243 0.75 -7.22 4.17
C THR A 243 1.25 -6.65 5.50
N VAL A 244 2.40 -5.96 5.47
CA VAL A 244 2.99 -5.32 6.64
C VAL A 244 2.20 -4.09 7.05
N HIS A 245 1.84 -3.21 6.11
CA HIS A 245 1.10 -1.98 6.40
C HIS A 245 -0.30 -2.25 6.95
N ILE A 246 -0.97 -3.28 6.42
CA ILE A 246 -2.29 -3.74 6.87
C ILE A 246 -2.18 -4.62 8.12
N GLY A 247 -1.04 -5.27 8.36
CA GLY A 247 -0.83 -6.16 9.51
C GLY A 247 -1.55 -7.51 9.35
N THR A 248 -1.51 -8.10 8.15
CA THR A 248 -2.14 -9.39 7.82
C THR A 248 -1.25 -10.60 8.10
N HIS A 249 0.05 -10.38 8.36
CA HIS A 249 1.05 -11.39 8.70
C HIS A 249 1.16 -12.56 7.70
N ASP A 250 0.70 -12.42 6.45
CA ASP A 250 0.58 -13.48 5.43
C ASP A 250 1.57 -13.31 4.27
N ALA A 251 2.66 -12.57 4.50
CA ALA A 251 3.72 -12.41 3.52
C ALA A 251 4.39 -13.76 3.23
N ASP A 252 4.48 -14.12 1.96
CA ASP A 252 5.24 -15.27 1.46
C ASP A 252 6.69 -14.84 1.18
N LEU A 253 7.46 -14.66 2.26
CA LEU A 253 8.85 -14.20 2.16
C LEU A 253 9.76 -15.22 1.46
N ASP A 254 9.47 -16.51 1.59
CA ASP A 254 10.21 -17.58 0.89
C ASP A 254 10.10 -17.42 -0.64
N TYR A 255 8.90 -17.09 -1.14
CA TYR A 255 8.73 -16.81 -2.56
C TYR A 255 9.35 -15.48 -2.97
N VAL A 256 9.30 -14.45 -2.12
CA VAL A 256 9.99 -13.17 -2.36
C VAL A 256 11.50 -13.40 -2.56
N GLU A 257 12.12 -14.20 -1.70
CA GLU A 257 13.55 -14.55 -1.78
C GLU A 257 13.92 -15.32 -3.05
N GLN A 258 12.97 -16.01 -3.68
CA GLN A 258 13.18 -16.70 -4.95
C GLN A 258 13.04 -15.79 -6.18
N ILE A 259 12.10 -14.84 -6.16
CA ILE A 259 11.82 -14.00 -7.33
C ILE A 259 12.71 -12.77 -7.40
N LEU A 260 13.06 -12.18 -6.26
CA LEU A 260 13.76 -10.91 -6.22
C LEU A 260 15.16 -11.00 -6.86
N PRO A 261 16.01 -12.02 -6.55
CA PRO A 261 17.29 -12.17 -7.23
C PRO A 261 17.16 -12.39 -8.75
N LYS A 262 16.11 -13.09 -9.21
CA LYS A 262 15.85 -13.27 -10.65
C LYS A 262 15.58 -11.92 -11.33
N MET A 263 14.78 -11.07 -10.69
CA MET A 263 14.47 -9.74 -11.22
C MET A 263 15.67 -8.80 -11.17
N MET A 264 16.47 -8.84 -10.10
CA MET A 264 17.72 -8.07 -10.03
C MET A 264 18.75 -8.58 -11.04
N GLY A 265 18.79 -9.87 -11.35
CA GLY A 265 19.63 -10.41 -12.43
C GLY A 265 19.18 -9.94 -13.82
N LYS A 266 17.86 -9.86 -14.04
CA LYS A 266 17.28 -9.32 -15.29
C LYS A 266 17.45 -7.80 -15.42
N PHE A 267 17.39 -7.08 -14.30
CA PHE A 267 17.48 -5.62 -14.22
C PHE A 267 18.52 -5.20 -13.17
N PRO A 268 19.84 -5.31 -13.47
CA PRO A 268 20.92 -5.12 -12.49
C PRO A 268 20.95 -3.76 -11.79
N ASN A 269 20.40 -2.73 -12.44
CA ASN A 269 20.31 -1.37 -11.90
C ASN A 269 18.86 -0.97 -11.58
N GLY A 270 17.88 -1.85 -11.75
CA GLY A 270 16.46 -1.49 -11.61
C GLY A 270 16.09 -1.06 -10.20
N VAL A 271 15.74 0.22 -10.02
CA VAL A 271 15.57 0.80 -8.67
C VAL A 271 14.41 0.22 -7.89
N PHE A 272 13.35 -0.23 -8.57
CA PHE A 272 12.23 -0.93 -7.94
C PHE A 272 12.72 -2.15 -7.16
N PHE A 273 13.63 -2.93 -7.75
CA PHE A 273 14.12 -4.16 -7.14
C PHE A 273 15.12 -3.88 -6.02
N TYR A 274 15.90 -2.80 -6.09
CA TYR A 274 16.71 -2.38 -4.94
C TYR A 274 15.84 -1.87 -3.78
N LEU A 275 14.76 -1.15 -4.04
CA LEU A 275 13.79 -0.77 -3.00
C LEU A 275 13.20 -2.01 -2.31
N TYR A 276 12.78 -3.01 -3.09
CA TYR A 276 12.29 -4.28 -2.53
C TYR A 276 13.37 -5.08 -1.79
N ALA A 277 14.61 -5.09 -2.28
CA ALA A 277 15.74 -5.72 -1.59
C ALA A 277 16.01 -5.06 -0.25
N GLY A 278 16.05 -3.73 -0.21
CA GLY A 278 16.16 -2.97 1.03
C GLY A 278 15.04 -3.33 2.01
N ARG A 279 13.80 -3.36 1.53
CA ARG A 279 12.63 -3.71 2.34
C ARG A 279 12.67 -5.14 2.87
N LEU A 280 13.11 -6.11 2.07
CA LEU A 280 13.27 -7.50 2.50
C LEU A 280 14.33 -7.60 3.61
N GLU A 281 15.49 -6.96 3.44
CA GLU A 281 16.56 -6.96 4.44
C GLU A 281 16.12 -6.28 5.75
N GLN A 282 15.30 -5.20 5.69
CA GLN A 282 14.68 -4.61 6.88
C GLN A 282 13.81 -5.61 7.65
N LEU A 283 12.95 -6.37 6.95
CA LEU A 283 12.09 -7.36 7.58
C LEU A 283 12.88 -8.54 8.16
N LYS A 284 14.07 -8.83 7.62
CA LYS A 284 15.02 -9.80 8.15
C LYS A 284 15.90 -9.24 9.28
N GLY A 285 15.77 -7.96 9.62
CA GLY A 285 16.58 -7.28 10.65
C GLY A 285 18.00 -6.88 10.19
N ASN A 286 18.32 -7.04 8.92
CA ASN A 286 19.63 -6.76 8.34
C ASN A 286 19.75 -5.29 7.91
N PHE A 287 19.66 -4.37 8.87
CA PHE A 287 19.56 -2.93 8.57
C PHE A 287 20.76 -2.35 7.80
N ALA A 288 21.97 -2.89 7.99
CA ALA A 288 23.15 -2.44 7.24
C ALA A 288 23.01 -2.68 5.73
N LYS A 289 22.60 -3.91 5.35
CA LYS A 289 22.33 -4.25 3.94
C LYS A 289 21.11 -3.52 3.39
N ALA A 290 20.09 -3.34 4.23
CA ALA A 290 18.92 -2.57 3.85
C ALA A 290 19.28 -1.14 3.45
N ILE A 291 20.09 -0.46 4.28
CA ILE A 291 20.58 0.90 4.00
C ILE A 291 21.38 0.93 2.69
N GLU A 292 22.31 0.00 2.48
CA GLU A 292 23.11 -0.08 1.25
C GLU A 292 22.22 -0.17 -0.01
N HIS A 293 21.22 -1.06 0.00
CA HIS A 293 20.31 -1.21 -1.14
C HIS A 293 19.45 0.04 -1.36
N LEU A 294 18.93 0.65 -0.30
CA LEU A 294 18.06 1.83 -0.40
C LEU A 294 18.83 3.08 -0.83
N GLU A 295 20.05 3.29 -0.33
CA GLU A 295 20.93 4.38 -0.76
C GLU A 295 21.33 4.20 -2.23
N LYS A 296 21.67 2.97 -2.63
CA LYS A 296 21.93 2.67 -4.05
C LYS A 296 20.71 2.99 -4.92
N ALA A 297 19.52 2.58 -4.51
CA ALA A 297 18.28 2.87 -5.24
C ALA A 297 18.03 4.39 -5.36
N ALA A 298 18.21 5.13 -4.26
CA ALA A 298 18.03 6.59 -4.25
C ALA A 298 19.06 7.31 -5.15
N ASN A 299 20.33 6.88 -5.11
CA ASN A 299 21.41 7.51 -5.87
C ASN A 299 21.36 7.18 -7.38
N LEU A 300 20.75 6.06 -7.76
CA LEU A 300 20.51 5.73 -9.17
C LEU A 300 19.41 6.58 -9.81
N GLN A 301 18.65 7.36 -9.03
CA GLN A 301 17.52 8.14 -9.52
C GLN A 301 17.87 9.61 -9.74
N ASN A 302 18.04 9.97 -11.02
CA ASN A 302 18.24 11.36 -11.44
C ASN A 302 17.01 11.95 -12.16
N GLU A 303 16.22 11.10 -12.83
CA GLU A 303 15.03 11.51 -13.59
C GLU A 303 13.78 11.61 -12.68
N TRP A 304 13.55 10.58 -11.85
CA TRP A 304 12.31 10.45 -11.08
C TRP A 304 12.53 10.59 -9.57
N LYS A 305 12.72 11.84 -9.12
CA LYS A 305 13.04 12.18 -7.70
C LYS A 305 12.05 11.61 -6.68
N GLN A 306 10.79 11.49 -7.06
CA GLN A 306 9.72 10.94 -6.23
C GLN A 306 9.97 9.46 -5.88
N PHE A 307 10.68 8.72 -6.74
CA PHE A 307 11.12 7.36 -6.40
C PHE A 307 12.16 7.36 -5.28
N ALA A 308 13.11 8.31 -5.29
CA ALA A 308 14.07 8.49 -4.20
C ALA A 308 13.36 8.80 -2.87
N HIS A 309 12.23 9.51 -2.89
CA HIS A 309 11.42 9.73 -1.68
C HIS A 309 10.90 8.43 -1.05
N ALA A 310 10.53 7.42 -1.85
CA ALA A 310 10.15 6.11 -1.31
C ALA A 310 11.34 5.43 -0.60
N CYS A 311 12.55 5.59 -1.14
CA CYS A 311 13.76 5.10 -0.49
C CYS A 311 14.08 5.87 0.80
N TYR A 312 13.96 7.20 0.80
CA TYR A 312 14.16 8.04 2.00
C TYR A 312 13.17 7.69 3.10
N TRP A 313 11.93 7.37 2.76
CA TRP A 313 10.93 6.90 3.72
C TRP A 313 11.37 5.59 4.40
N GLU A 314 11.89 4.63 3.65
CA GLU A 314 12.38 3.38 4.23
C GLU A 314 13.70 3.57 5.00
N LEU A 315 14.63 4.39 4.50
CA LEU A 315 15.88 4.75 5.19
C LEU A 315 15.60 5.39 6.55
N MET A 316 14.66 6.34 6.60
CA MET A 316 14.18 6.95 7.85
C MET A 316 13.81 5.89 8.90
N TRP A 317 13.08 4.85 8.50
CA TRP A 317 12.71 3.77 9.42
C TRP A 317 13.90 2.85 9.79
N CYS A 318 14.83 2.58 8.87
CA CYS A 318 16.08 1.88 9.19
C CYS A 318 16.84 2.58 10.33
N HIS A 319 16.95 3.91 10.25
CA HIS A 319 17.64 4.71 11.25
C HIS A 319 16.85 4.79 12.56
N ALA A 320 15.53 5.04 12.49
CA ALA A 320 14.66 5.14 13.65
C ALA A 320 14.65 3.86 14.50
N ILE A 321 14.56 2.68 13.87
CA ILE A 321 14.62 1.38 14.57
C ILE A 321 15.97 1.16 15.26
N GLN A 322 17.06 1.71 14.71
CA GLN A 322 18.40 1.60 15.30
C GLN A 322 18.71 2.73 16.30
N PHE A 323 17.71 3.49 16.76
CA PHE A 323 17.89 4.66 17.64
C PHE A 323 18.76 5.77 17.05
N ARG A 324 18.98 5.77 15.74
CA ARG A 324 19.71 6.81 15.00
C ARG A 324 18.78 7.98 14.68
N TRP A 325 18.34 8.66 15.73
CA TRP A 325 17.24 9.63 15.66
C TRP A 325 17.57 10.86 14.82
N ARG A 326 18.83 11.30 14.78
CA ARG A 326 19.25 12.47 14.01
C ARG A 326 19.14 12.20 12.52
N GLU A 327 19.67 11.07 12.07
CA GLU A 327 19.61 10.62 10.68
C GLU A 327 18.16 10.36 10.24
N ALA A 328 17.33 9.76 11.12
CA ALA A 328 15.91 9.63 10.85
C ALA A 328 15.21 10.99 10.70
N ALA A 329 15.55 11.98 11.54
CA ALA A 329 15.02 13.33 11.44
C ALA A 329 15.45 14.06 10.15
N GLU A 330 16.67 13.78 9.65
CA GLU A 330 17.17 14.33 8.38
C GLU A 330 16.38 13.81 7.19
N TYR A 331 16.19 12.49 7.08
CA TYR A 331 15.35 11.91 6.02
C TYR A 331 13.89 12.40 6.11
N ALA A 332 13.33 12.52 7.32
CA ALA A 332 12.01 13.12 7.51
C ALA A 332 11.96 14.58 7.04
N ASP A 333 13.04 15.36 7.21
CA ASP A 333 13.11 16.73 6.72
C ASP A 333 13.22 16.83 5.20
N MET A 334 14.00 15.94 4.56
CA MET A 334 14.08 15.87 3.10
C MET A 334 12.69 15.60 2.51
N LEU A 335 11.98 14.61 3.05
CA LEU A 335 10.61 14.31 2.65
C LEU A 335 9.66 15.48 2.91
N ARG A 336 9.79 16.16 4.05
CA ARG A 336 8.96 17.33 4.39
C ARG A 336 9.13 18.47 3.38
N LYS A 337 10.36 18.71 2.91
CA LYS A 337 10.69 19.77 1.96
C LYS A 337 10.22 19.43 0.55
N ASP A 338 10.51 18.20 0.09
CA ASP A 338 10.46 17.86 -1.33
C ASP A 338 9.25 17.01 -1.73
N SER A 339 8.65 16.26 -0.81
CA SER A 339 7.54 15.35 -1.12
C SER A 339 6.15 15.98 -0.95
N ASN A 340 5.24 15.62 -1.87
CA ASN A 340 3.84 16.02 -1.84
C ASN A 340 2.92 15.00 -1.14
N TRP A 341 3.44 13.85 -0.69
CA TRP A 341 2.62 12.75 -0.15
C TRP A 341 1.92 13.08 1.16
N SER A 342 2.62 13.65 2.16
CA SER A 342 2.01 14.13 3.41
C SER A 342 2.99 14.98 4.22
N LYS A 343 3.06 16.28 3.89
CA LYS A 343 3.89 17.23 4.65
C LYS A 343 3.52 17.27 6.13
N CYS A 344 2.24 17.13 6.45
CA CYS A 344 1.77 17.02 7.84
C CYS A 344 2.40 15.83 8.58
N THR A 345 2.45 14.64 7.94
CA THR A 345 3.07 13.45 8.54
C THR A 345 4.57 13.62 8.71
N TYR A 346 5.27 14.15 7.70
CA TYR A 346 6.72 14.34 7.77
C TYR A 346 7.13 15.36 8.85
N ASN A 347 6.34 16.41 9.07
CA ASN A 347 6.56 17.34 10.19
C ASN A 347 6.48 16.63 11.54
N TYR A 348 5.44 15.82 11.76
CA TYR A 348 5.28 15.09 13.01
C TYR A 348 6.41 14.07 13.23
N LEU A 349 6.83 13.35 12.20
CA LEU A 349 7.92 12.38 12.29
C LEU A 349 9.24 13.07 12.59
N ARG A 350 9.57 14.17 11.90
CA ARG A 350 10.76 14.97 12.19
C ARG A 350 10.77 15.45 13.64
N ALA A 351 9.66 16.03 14.10
CA ALA A 351 9.52 16.51 15.47
C ALA A 351 9.66 15.36 16.49
N SER A 352 9.02 14.22 16.23
CA SER A 352 9.12 13.01 17.05
C SER A 352 10.56 12.50 17.15
N PHE A 353 11.29 12.43 16.04
CA PHE A 353 12.68 11.96 16.07
C PHE A 353 13.60 12.94 16.80
N LEU A 354 13.46 14.26 16.56
CA LEU A 354 14.20 15.28 17.30
C LEU A 354 13.88 15.26 18.81
N TYR A 355 12.64 14.92 19.18
CA TYR A 355 12.22 14.73 20.57
C TYR A 355 12.94 13.56 21.23
N MET A 356 13.16 12.46 20.48
CA MET A 356 13.82 11.26 21.00
C MET A 356 15.35 11.40 21.13
N VAL A 357 15.98 12.42 20.54
CA VAL A 357 17.45 12.58 20.57
C VAL A 357 17.98 12.69 22.00
N ASP A 358 17.30 13.44 22.86
CA ASP A 358 17.61 13.63 24.28
C ASP A 358 16.51 13.05 25.19
N GLY A 359 15.52 12.36 24.62
CA GLY A 359 14.42 11.71 25.33
C GLY A 359 13.33 12.64 25.86
N CYS A 360 13.55 13.96 25.84
CA CYS A 360 12.59 14.96 26.35
C CYS A 360 12.37 16.15 25.41
N GLY A 361 13.08 16.20 24.28
CA GLY A 361 12.96 17.25 23.27
C GLY A 361 13.54 18.61 23.68
N ALA A 362 14.24 18.72 24.81
CA ALA A 362 14.79 19.98 25.31
C ALA A 362 15.81 20.59 24.34
N GLN A 363 16.69 19.77 23.77
CA GLN A 363 17.73 20.21 22.83
C GLN A 363 17.15 20.87 21.56
N HIS A 364 15.98 20.43 21.10
CA HIS A 364 15.38 20.87 19.83
C HIS A 364 14.01 21.51 20.01
N LYS A 365 13.69 21.97 21.23
CA LYS A 365 12.35 22.42 21.64
C LYS A 365 11.73 23.44 20.69
N GLU A 366 12.46 24.48 20.32
CA GLU A 366 11.94 25.52 19.41
C GLU A 366 11.61 24.99 18.01
N VAL A 367 12.42 24.04 17.51
CA VAL A 367 12.18 23.40 16.21
C VAL A 367 10.95 22.50 16.30
N ILE A 368 10.85 21.67 17.34
CA ILE A 368 9.70 20.79 17.59
C ILE A 368 8.40 21.61 17.69
N ASN A 369 8.43 22.69 18.48
CA ASN A 369 7.29 23.60 18.66
C ASN A 369 6.85 24.23 17.33
N THR A 370 7.81 24.67 16.52
CA THR A 370 7.52 25.23 15.18
C THR A 370 6.85 24.20 14.28
N LEU A 371 7.45 23.00 14.16
CA LEU A 371 6.91 21.91 13.33
C LEU A 371 5.47 21.56 13.73
N PHE A 372 5.20 21.39 15.02
CA PHE A 372 3.84 21.05 15.50
C PHE A 372 2.83 22.18 15.30
N ARG A 373 3.23 23.45 15.41
CA ARG A 373 2.35 24.61 15.14
C ARG A 373 2.00 24.76 13.67
N GLU A 374 2.89 24.39 12.76
CA GLU A 374 2.67 24.47 11.31
C GLU A 374 1.74 23.36 10.78
N MET A 375 1.74 22.18 11.42
CA MET A 375 0.99 21.00 10.96
C MET A 375 -0.48 21.24 10.55
N PRO A 376 -1.31 22.02 11.29
CA PRO A 376 -2.70 22.27 10.91
C PRO A 376 -2.86 22.88 9.50
N SER A 377 -1.90 23.71 9.07
CA SER A 377 -1.89 24.36 7.75
C SER A 377 -1.45 23.43 6.62
N LEU A 378 -0.76 22.33 6.95
CA LEU A 378 -0.19 21.36 6.00
C LEU A 378 -1.09 20.15 5.76
N LYS A 379 -2.24 20.11 6.43
CA LYS A 379 -3.20 19.01 6.33
C LYS A 379 -3.85 19.01 4.95
N GLN A 380 -3.87 17.84 4.32
CA GLN A 380 -4.50 17.66 3.02
C GLN A 380 -5.83 16.90 3.11
N ARG A 381 -6.55 16.88 1.99
CA ARG A 381 -7.76 16.08 1.80
C ARG A 381 -7.52 15.13 0.63
N PHE A 382 -8.05 13.93 0.78
CA PHE A 382 -8.08 12.90 -0.25
C PHE A 382 -9.54 12.51 -0.49
N ALA A 383 -10.00 12.63 -1.73
CA ALA A 383 -11.41 12.44 -2.10
C ALA A 383 -12.38 13.19 -1.17
N GLY A 384 -12.09 14.47 -0.88
CA GLY A 384 -12.90 15.34 -0.02
C GLY A 384 -12.81 15.04 1.48
N LYS A 385 -12.11 13.97 1.87
CA LYS A 385 -11.96 13.54 3.28
C LYS A 385 -10.55 13.82 3.77
N SER A 386 -10.43 14.29 5.01
CA SER A 386 -9.11 14.38 5.63
C SER A 386 -8.49 13.00 5.80
N ILE A 387 -7.18 12.90 5.57
CA ILE A 387 -6.43 11.67 5.78
C ILE A 387 -6.50 11.27 7.27
N PRO A 388 -6.92 10.03 7.61
CA PRO A 388 -7.07 9.59 9.00
C PRO A 388 -5.78 9.70 9.82
N MET A 389 -4.62 9.40 9.19
CA MET A 389 -3.31 9.54 9.81
C MET A 389 -3.04 10.98 10.24
N GLU A 390 -3.18 11.95 9.34
CA GLU A 390 -2.92 13.37 9.67
C GLU A 390 -3.83 13.87 10.79
N LYS A 391 -5.10 13.43 10.84
CA LYS A 391 -6.01 13.75 11.95
C LYS A 391 -5.50 13.20 13.29
N PHE A 392 -4.93 12.01 13.29
CA PHE A 392 -4.35 11.39 14.46
C PHE A 392 -3.10 12.15 14.93
N LEU A 393 -2.18 12.47 14.02
CA LEU A 393 -0.95 13.21 14.33
C LEU A 393 -1.25 14.62 14.84
N LEU A 394 -2.26 15.31 14.30
CA LEU A 394 -2.72 16.61 14.80
C LEU A 394 -3.32 16.55 16.21
N ARG A 395 -3.92 15.42 16.61
CA ARG A 395 -4.34 15.21 18.01
C ARG A 395 -3.13 15.04 18.92
N LYS A 396 -2.11 14.31 18.46
CA LYS A 396 -0.86 14.12 19.23
C LYS A 396 -0.07 15.41 19.39
N ALA A 397 0.05 16.22 18.33
CA ALA A 397 0.65 17.54 18.40
C ALA A 397 -0.09 18.48 19.37
N ARG A 398 -1.43 18.39 19.47
CA ARG A 398 -2.19 19.11 20.51
C ARG A 398 -1.94 18.55 21.91
N LYS A 399 -1.95 17.22 22.07
CA LYS A 399 -1.64 16.56 23.36
C LYS A 399 -0.28 17.02 23.89
N TYR A 400 0.73 17.16 23.04
CA TYR A 400 2.04 17.70 23.41
C TYR A 400 1.93 19.06 24.09
N PHE A 401 1.26 20.04 23.48
CA PHE A 401 1.11 21.37 24.10
C PHE A 401 0.22 21.36 25.35
N GLU A 402 -0.83 20.53 25.36
CA GLU A 402 -1.74 20.39 26.51
C GLU A 402 -1.07 19.71 27.72
N GLN A 403 0.02 18.95 27.50
CA GLN A 403 0.81 18.29 28.55
C GLN A 403 2.12 19.01 28.84
N ASN A 404 2.18 20.33 28.68
CA ASN A 404 3.41 21.11 28.91
C ASN A 404 4.61 20.59 28.09
N GLU A 405 4.39 20.40 26.79
CA GLU A 405 5.44 19.99 25.83
C GLU A 405 5.97 18.57 26.09
N PHE A 406 5.11 17.69 26.60
CA PHE A 406 5.45 16.30 26.89
C PHE A 406 4.69 15.32 25.99
N LEU A 407 5.43 14.37 25.41
CA LEU A 407 4.90 13.17 24.78
C LEU A 407 5.72 11.96 25.21
N LEU A 408 5.03 10.90 25.60
CA LEU A 408 5.67 9.63 25.91
C LEU A 408 6.06 8.90 24.61
N LEU A 409 7.37 8.67 24.42
CA LEU A 409 7.93 7.85 23.33
C LEU A 409 7.31 8.10 21.93
N PRO A 410 7.20 9.35 21.45
CA PRO A 410 6.43 9.67 20.24
C PRO A 410 6.93 8.94 18.99
N ALA A 411 8.24 8.70 18.85
CA ALA A 411 8.76 7.92 17.72
C ALA A 411 8.40 6.42 17.81
N HIS A 412 8.43 5.82 18.99
CA HIS A 412 8.06 4.40 19.17
C HIS A 412 6.59 4.17 18.93
N GLU A 413 5.74 5.11 19.35
CA GLU A 413 4.33 5.10 18.99
C GLU A 413 4.17 5.09 17.47
N MET A 414 4.92 5.90 16.73
CA MET A 414 4.88 5.87 15.27
C MET A 414 5.42 4.58 14.68
N ILE A 415 6.49 4.02 15.24
CA ILE A 415 7.00 2.70 14.84
C ILE A 415 5.89 1.65 14.99
N TYR A 416 5.17 1.62 16.11
CA TYR A 416 4.02 0.72 16.30
C TYR A 416 2.92 1.01 15.29
N VAL A 417 2.50 2.27 15.17
CA VAL A 417 1.39 2.67 14.30
C VAL A 417 1.67 2.26 12.86
N TRP A 418 2.92 2.35 12.38
CA TRP A 418 3.32 1.92 11.04
C TRP A 418 3.64 0.42 10.90
N ASN A 419 3.33 -0.39 11.91
CA ASN A 419 3.67 -1.82 12.01
C ASN A 419 5.17 -2.09 11.88
N GLY A 420 6.03 -1.13 12.23
CA GLY A 420 7.48 -1.23 12.14
C GLY A 420 8.10 -2.16 13.19
N LEU A 421 7.43 -2.41 14.31
CA LEU A 421 7.95 -3.32 15.35
C LEU A 421 8.16 -4.75 14.83
N ILE A 422 7.51 -5.15 13.73
CA ILE A 422 7.76 -6.45 13.09
C ILE A 422 9.22 -6.63 12.68
N MET A 423 9.92 -5.54 12.33
CA MET A 423 11.34 -5.56 11.95
C MET A 423 12.25 -5.95 13.13
N LEU A 424 11.74 -5.86 14.36
CA LEU A 424 12.48 -6.28 15.54
C LEU A 424 12.41 -7.79 15.75
N LYS A 425 11.45 -8.51 15.15
CA LYS A 425 11.21 -9.94 15.38
C LYS A 425 12.46 -10.81 15.20
N GLU A 426 13.30 -10.49 14.22
CA GLU A 426 14.51 -11.27 13.91
C GLU A 426 15.78 -10.73 14.61
N THR A 427 15.73 -9.56 15.26
CA THR A 427 16.91 -8.92 15.90
C THR A 427 16.76 -8.78 17.42
N LYS A 428 17.19 -9.80 18.17
CA LYS A 428 17.04 -9.82 19.64
C LYS A 428 17.73 -8.64 20.32
N GLU A 429 18.95 -8.29 19.92
CA GLU A 429 19.69 -7.19 20.54
C GLU A 429 18.93 -5.85 20.45
N LEU A 430 18.36 -5.54 19.27
CA LEU A 430 17.56 -4.33 19.09
C LEU A 430 16.24 -4.40 19.87
N ARG A 431 15.56 -5.57 19.91
CA ARG A 431 14.39 -5.76 20.77
C ARG A 431 14.69 -5.49 22.22
N ASP A 432 15.77 -6.06 22.75
CA ASP A 432 16.18 -5.88 24.13
C ASP A 432 16.40 -4.39 24.43
N LYS A 433 17.04 -3.64 23.52
CA LYS A 433 17.23 -2.18 23.65
C LYS A 433 15.91 -1.42 23.70
N HIS A 434 14.96 -1.71 22.80
CA HIS A 434 13.62 -1.11 22.83
C HIS A 434 12.89 -1.45 24.13
N PHE A 435 12.94 -2.71 24.55
CA PHE A 435 12.30 -3.16 25.78
C PHE A 435 12.87 -2.45 27.02
N ILE A 436 14.20 -2.32 27.12
CA ILE A 436 14.86 -1.59 28.21
C ILE A 436 14.42 -0.12 28.24
N MET A 437 14.36 0.55 27.09
CA MET A 437 13.89 1.94 27.03
C MET A 437 12.44 2.06 27.52
N ILE A 438 11.56 1.14 27.11
CA ILE A 438 10.16 1.13 27.54
C ILE A 438 10.07 0.94 29.07
N GLN A 439 10.88 0.06 29.65
CA GLN A 439 10.92 -0.14 31.10
C GLN A 439 11.45 1.10 31.85
N GLN A 440 12.44 1.80 31.30
CA GLN A 440 12.95 3.03 31.89
C GLN A 440 11.89 4.13 31.92
N GLU A 441 11.13 4.29 30.83
CA GLU A 441 10.02 5.26 30.79
C GLU A 441 8.84 4.84 31.67
N GLU A 442 8.60 3.55 31.88
CA GLU A 442 7.60 3.03 32.83
C GLU A 442 7.91 3.48 34.26
N LEU A 443 9.17 3.34 34.69
CA LEU A 443 9.62 3.83 35.99
C LEU A 443 9.49 5.36 36.10
N ALA A 444 9.93 6.09 35.06
CA ALA A 444 9.83 7.55 35.04
C ALA A 444 8.37 8.04 35.04
N LEU A 445 7.44 7.30 34.44
CA LEU A 445 6.03 7.64 34.42
C LEU A 445 5.39 7.51 35.81
N GLU A 446 5.74 6.47 36.57
CA GLU A 446 5.28 6.32 37.96
C GLU A 446 5.82 7.44 38.85
N GLU A 447 7.10 7.79 38.72
CA GLU A 447 7.66 8.96 39.46
C GLU A 447 6.95 10.27 39.10
N ARG A 448 6.58 10.46 37.83
CA ARG A 448 5.81 11.63 37.37
C ARG A 448 4.42 11.64 37.99
N LYS A 449 3.75 10.49 38.06
CA LYS A 449 2.44 10.34 38.70
C LYS A 449 2.50 10.71 40.17
N GLU A 450 3.49 10.20 40.91
CA GLU A 450 3.69 10.55 42.33
C GLU A 450 3.84 12.06 42.53
N LYS A 451 4.69 12.70 41.71
CA LYS A 451 4.89 14.17 41.74
C LYS A 451 3.64 14.94 41.31
N ALA A 452 2.85 14.39 40.39
CA ALA A 452 1.62 14.99 39.87
C ALA A 452 0.41 14.82 40.79
N SER A 453 0.50 14.05 41.88
CA SER A 453 -0.57 13.91 42.89
C SER A 453 -1.05 15.24 43.50
N ASN A 454 -0.26 16.32 43.32
CA ASN A 454 -0.57 17.69 43.75
C ASN A 454 -1.08 18.61 42.61
N MET A 455 -1.25 18.11 41.38
CA MET A 455 -1.68 18.87 40.19
C MET A 455 -3.12 18.53 39.79
N PRO A 456 -3.83 19.42 39.07
CA PRO A 456 -5.16 19.13 38.55
C PRO A 456 -5.13 17.93 37.59
N GLU A 457 -6.04 16.97 37.82
CA GLU A 457 -6.22 15.69 37.12
C GLU A 457 -6.29 15.83 35.57
N GLN A 458 -6.71 16.99 35.07
CA GLN A 458 -6.89 17.26 33.64
C GLN A 458 -5.59 17.52 32.85
N SER A 459 -4.46 17.73 33.52
CA SER A 459 -3.19 18.12 32.85
C SER A 459 -2.28 16.93 32.49
N PHE A 460 -2.50 15.76 33.10
CA PHE A 460 -1.63 14.60 32.97
C PHE A 460 -2.44 13.37 32.54
N ASN A 461 -2.38 13.01 31.25
CA ASN A 461 -3.10 11.84 30.73
C ASN A 461 -2.35 10.55 31.05
N TYR A 462 -2.21 10.24 32.34
CA TYR A 462 -1.44 9.11 32.86
C TYR A 462 -1.81 7.79 32.18
N TYR A 463 -3.10 7.45 32.13
CA TYR A 463 -3.55 6.17 31.59
C TYR A 463 -3.37 6.07 30.08
N ASP A 464 -3.40 7.18 29.33
CA ASP A 464 -3.04 7.19 27.91
C ASP A 464 -1.58 6.75 27.73
N ASP A 465 -0.67 7.29 28.53
CA ASP A 465 0.76 7.03 28.45
C ASP A 465 1.11 5.63 29.01
N TYR A 466 0.53 5.25 30.14
CA TYR A 466 0.68 3.92 30.75
C TYR A 466 0.20 2.79 29.83
N CYS A 467 -0.96 2.97 29.18
CA CYS A 467 -1.48 1.99 28.24
C CYS A 467 -0.63 1.92 26.96
N LEU A 468 -0.03 3.04 26.52
CA LEU A 468 0.92 3.04 25.41
C LEU A 468 2.19 2.25 25.74
N LEU A 469 2.76 2.41 26.95
CA LEU A 469 3.90 1.60 27.39
C LEU A 469 3.56 0.12 27.38
N ASN A 470 2.43 -0.27 27.98
CA ASN A 470 1.99 -1.66 27.98
C ASN A 470 1.78 -2.21 26.56
N LEU A 471 1.28 -1.39 25.62
CA LEU A 471 1.12 -1.82 24.24
C LEU A 471 2.47 -2.12 23.58
N LEU A 472 3.44 -1.22 23.70
CA LEU A 472 4.78 -1.37 23.14
C LEU A 472 5.53 -2.55 23.80
N LYS A 473 5.43 -2.65 25.13
CA LYS A 473 6.02 -3.71 25.97
C LYS A 473 5.46 -5.08 25.59
N GLY A 474 4.12 -5.18 25.46
CA GLY A 474 3.44 -6.41 25.05
C GLY A 474 3.92 -6.91 23.70
N VAL A 475 4.05 -6.02 22.70
CA VAL A 475 4.56 -6.42 21.37
C VAL A 475 6.01 -6.93 21.45
N CYS A 476 6.88 -6.30 22.24
CA CYS A 476 8.25 -6.79 22.42
C CYS A 476 8.27 -8.19 23.07
N LEU A 477 7.48 -8.38 24.13
CA LEU A 477 7.34 -9.67 24.83
C LEU A 477 6.77 -10.77 23.93
N ARG A 478 5.83 -10.43 23.05
CA ARG A 478 5.30 -11.35 22.04
C ARG A 478 6.40 -11.85 21.11
N PHE A 479 7.25 -10.97 20.59
CA PHE A 479 8.35 -11.38 19.71
C PHE A 479 9.44 -12.19 20.43
N ASP A 480 9.58 -12.02 21.74
CA ASP A 480 10.40 -12.88 22.60
C ASP A 480 9.70 -14.17 23.04
N GLN A 481 8.50 -14.47 22.50
CA GLN A 481 7.71 -15.65 22.83
C GLN A 481 7.33 -15.74 24.32
N GLN A 482 7.31 -14.62 25.04
CA GLN A 482 6.84 -14.52 26.42
C GLN A 482 5.33 -14.28 26.44
N THR A 483 4.55 -15.22 25.87
CA THR A 483 3.10 -15.09 25.64
C THR A 483 2.37 -14.58 26.88
N MET A 484 2.49 -15.27 28.02
CA MET A 484 1.73 -14.92 29.23
C MET A 484 1.98 -13.47 29.68
N LYS A 485 3.23 -12.99 29.60
CA LYS A 485 3.54 -11.60 29.98
C LYS A 485 3.00 -10.60 28.97
N SER A 486 3.08 -10.94 27.68
CA SER A 486 2.48 -10.12 26.62
C SER A 486 0.96 -10.01 26.78
N GLU A 487 0.28 -11.11 27.10
CA GLU A 487 -1.16 -11.12 27.32
C GLU A 487 -1.58 -10.28 28.52
N LEU A 488 -0.79 -10.33 29.61
CA LEU A 488 -1.01 -9.48 30.78
C LEU A 488 -0.92 -7.99 30.39
N CYS A 489 0.11 -7.58 29.65
CA CYS A 489 0.23 -6.21 29.16
C CYS A 489 -1.00 -5.76 28.36
N PHE A 490 -1.49 -6.59 27.42
CA PHE A 490 -2.65 -6.24 26.61
C PHE A 490 -3.98 -6.26 27.39
N THR A 491 -4.11 -7.17 28.35
CA THR A 491 -5.28 -7.25 29.24
C THR A 491 -5.35 -6.05 30.18
N ASP A 492 -4.20 -5.61 30.69
CA ASP A 492 -4.10 -4.46 31.58
C ASP A 492 -4.54 -3.15 30.90
N ILE A 493 -4.25 -2.98 29.61
CA ILE A 493 -4.77 -1.85 28.80
C ILE A 493 -6.30 -1.86 28.78
N ARG A 494 -6.91 -3.04 28.65
CA ARG A 494 -8.38 -3.17 28.63
C ARG A 494 -8.98 -2.81 29.99
N GLU A 495 -8.35 -3.24 31.07
CA GLU A 495 -8.81 -2.98 32.45
C GLU A 495 -8.72 -1.48 32.81
N ASN A 496 -7.69 -0.80 32.31
CA ASN A 496 -7.47 0.63 32.55
C ASN A 496 -8.13 1.54 31.50
N TYR A 497 -8.89 1.00 30.54
CA TYR A 497 -9.47 1.77 29.44
C TYR A 497 -10.32 2.97 29.89
N LYS A 498 -11.05 2.85 31.02
CA LYS A 498 -11.90 3.93 31.54
C LYS A 498 -11.11 5.18 31.93
N GLY A 499 -9.82 5.04 32.22
CA GLY A 499 -8.93 6.16 32.54
C GLY A 499 -8.32 6.85 31.32
N ILE A 500 -8.44 6.26 30.11
CA ILE A 500 -7.91 6.85 28.88
C ILE A 500 -8.78 8.04 28.47
N ASN A 501 -8.14 9.19 28.22
CA ASN A 501 -8.81 10.45 27.90
C ASN A 501 -8.79 10.78 26.40
N LYS A 502 -7.71 10.44 25.67
CA LYS A 502 -7.50 10.87 24.28
C LYS A 502 -7.18 9.70 23.35
N ASP A 503 -6.36 8.77 23.82
CA ASP A 503 -5.76 7.70 23.04
C ASP A 503 -6.60 6.41 23.06
N HIS A 504 -7.92 6.55 22.85
CA HIS A 504 -8.89 5.44 22.88
C HIS A 504 -8.62 4.32 21.87
N TYR A 505 -7.69 4.50 20.92
CA TYR A 505 -7.28 3.47 19.97
C TYR A 505 -6.45 2.36 20.63
N LEU A 506 -5.88 2.59 21.81
CA LEU A 506 -4.97 1.66 22.50
C LEU A 506 -5.65 0.32 22.85
N ALA A 507 -6.86 0.34 23.40
CA ALA A 507 -7.59 -0.88 23.74
C ALA A 507 -7.99 -1.73 22.52
N PRO A 508 -8.62 -1.18 21.45
CA PRO A 508 -8.89 -1.97 20.26
C PRO A 508 -7.61 -2.42 19.54
N ALA A 509 -6.52 -1.66 19.62
CA ALA A 509 -5.20 -2.08 19.13
C ALA A 509 -4.67 -3.31 19.89
N ALA A 510 -4.66 -3.25 21.23
CA ALA A 510 -4.24 -4.36 22.09
C ALA A 510 -5.06 -5.62 21.86
N LEU A 511 -6.39 -5.50 21.68
CA LEU A 511 -7.26 -6.64 21.36
C LEU A 511 -7.01 -7.22 19.98
N ALA A 512 -6.64 -6.40 19.00
CA ALA A 512 -6.22 -6.89 17.69
C ALA A 512 -4.92 -7.69 17.79
N ASP A 513 -3.94 -7.22 18.58
CA ASP A 513 -2.69 -7.94 18.84
C ASP A 513 -2.92 -9.25 19.61
N LEU A 514 -3.77 -9.25 20.65
CA LEU A 514 -4.18 -10.47 21.37
C LEU A 514 -4.84 -11.48 20.45
N ALA A 515 -5.75 -11.05 19.57
CA ALA A 515 -6.40 -11.94 18.63
C ALA A 515 -5.39 -12.60 17.67
N TRP A 516 -4.39 -11.84 17.20
CA TRP A 516 -3.32 -12.39 16.38
C TRP A 516 -2.45 -13.40 17.13
N MET A 517 -2.10 -13.12 18.38
CA MET A 517 -1.39 -14.09 19.22
C MET A 517 -2.19 -15.39 19.40
N CYS A 518 -3.48 -15.26 19.72
CA CYS A 518 -4.37 -16.41 19.86
C CYS A 518 -4.42 -17.24 18.56
N ILE A 519 -4.47 -16.60 17.39
CA ILE A 519 -4.43 -17.29 16.08
C ILE A 519 -3.11 -18.05 15.89
N GLU A 520 -1.98 -17.41 16.21
CA GLU A 520 -0.64 -18.02 16.08
C GLU A 520 -0.48 -19.25 16.98
N GLU A 521 -1.17 -19.29 18.12
CA GLU A 521 -1.18 -20.41 19.07
C GLU A 521 -2.31 -21.44 18.81
N GLY A 522 -3.14 -21.22 17.80
CA GLY A 522 -4.29 -22.09 17.49
C GLY A 522 -5.51 -21.92 18.41
N ARG A 523 -5.52 -20.91 19.28
CA ARG A 523 -6.62 -20.55 20.19
C ARG A 523 -7.71 -19.73 19.47
N ASN A 524 -8.24 -20.27 18.39
CA ASN A 524 -9.15 -19.60 17.48
C ASN A 524 -10.45 -19.10 18.14
N GLY A 525 -10.96 -19.82 19.14
CA GLY A 525 -12.16 -19.42 19.89
C GLY A 525 -11.97 -18.12 20.68
N GLU A 526 -10.82 -17.98 21.35
CA GLU A 526 -10.45 -16.77 22.10
C GLU A 526 -10.17 -15.61 21.15
N ALA A 527 -9.47 -15.85 20.05
CA ALA A 527 -9.28 -14.86 19.00
C ALA A 527 -10.62 -14.28 18.52
N HIS A 528 -11.60 -15.14 18.23
CA HIS A 528 -12.94 -14.70 17.82
C HIS A 528 -13.63 -13.86 18.90
N ALA A 529 -13.47 -14.25 20.18
CA ALA A 529 -14.04 -13.52 21.31
C ALA A 529 -13.43 -12.11 21.44
N HIS A 530 -12.10 -11.96 21.34
CA HIS A 530 -11.42 -10.67 21.38
C HIS A 530 -11.85 -9.75 20.24
N LEU A 531 -11.89 -10.28 19.00
CA LEU A 531 -12.31 -9.51 17.82
C LEU A 531 -13.78 -9.04 17.94
N LYS A 532 -14.66 -9.92 18.40
CA LYS A 532 -16.08 -9.62 18.61
C LYS A 532 -16.29 -8.59 19.71
N TYR A 533 -15.57 -8.72 20.82
CA TYR A 533 -15.62 -7.78 21.93
C TYR A 533 -15.18 -6.38 21.48
N SER A 534 -14.00 -6.27 20.85
CA SER A 534 -13.47 -4.99 20.39
C SER A 534 -14.44 -4.25 19.45
N ARG A 535 -15.06 -4.94 18.50
CA ARG A 535 -16.04 -4.34 17.55
C ARG A 535 -17.34 -3.87 18.21
N LYS A 536 -17.72 -4.46 19.34
CA LYS A 536 -18.93 -4.09 20.08
C LYS A 536 -18.69 -2.96 21.05
N THR A 537 -17.53 -2.94 21.69
CA THR A 537 -17.22 -2.04 22.81
C THR A 537 -16.66 -0.70 22.34
N TYR A 538 -15.84 -0.68 21.29
CA TYR A 538 -15.10 0.51 20.88
C TYR A 538 -15.55 1.01 19.50
N SER A 539 -15.73 2.32 19.37
CA SER A 539 -16.05 3.00 18.10
C SER A 539 -15.57 4.45 18.14
N HIS A 540 -15.50 5.11 16.98
CA HIS A 540 -15.20 6.54 16.85
C HIS A 540 -13.83 6.98 17.39
N TYR A 541 -12.88 6.05 17.50
CA TYR A 541 -11.52 6.32 17.98
C TYR A 541 -10.56 6.65 16.81
N SER A 542 -9.38 7.19 17.15
CA SER A 542 -8.31 7.46 16.20
C SER A 542 -7.92 6.21 15.42
N MET A 543 -7.68 6.31 14.11
CA MET A 543 -7.17 5.17 13.31
C MET A 543 -8.10 3.94 13.26
N GLU A 544 -9.39 4.09 13.57
CA GLU A 544 -10.39 3.01 13.58
C GLU A 544 -10.37 2.16 12.31
N SER A 545 -10.35 2.77 11.12
CA SER A 545 -10.28 2.02 9.86
C SER A 545 -9.06 1.11 9.79
N ARG A 546 -7.89 1.57 10.25
CA ARG A 546 -6.64 0.80 10.21
C ARG A 546 -6.67 -0.39 11.16
N ILE A 547 -7.17 -0.19 12.38
CA ILE A 547 -7.32 -1.28 13.35
C ILE A 547 -8.36 -2.29 12.85
N HIS A 548 -9.46 -1.81 12.26
CA HIS A 548 -10.46 -2.69 11.66
C HIS A 548 -9.91 -3.52 10.49
N PHE A 549 -8.99 -2.98 9.67
CA PHE A 549 -8.30 -3.76 8.65
C PHE A 549 -7.47 -4.90 9.27
N ARG A 550 -6.68 -4.63 10.33
CA ARG A 550 -5.93 -5.66 11.07
C ARG A 550 -6.84 -6.74 11.65
N MET A 551 -7.93 -6.33 12.30
CA MET A 551 -8.93 -7.23 12.87
C MET A 551 -9.67 -8.03 11.80
N HIS A 552 -9.90 -7.45 10.63
CA HIS A 552 -10.49 -8.16 9.51
C HIS A 552 -9.54 -9.23 8.97
N ALA A 553 -8.27 -8.88 8.79
CA ALA A 553 -7.25 -9.83 8.37
C ALA A 553 -7.14 -11.01 9.34
N ALA A 554 -7.18 -10.76 10.66
CA ALA A 554 -7.24 -11.80 11.68
C ALA A 554 -8.50 -12.67 11.49
N GLN A 555 -9.66 -12.06 11.29
CA GLN A 555 -10.92 -12.77 11.06
C GLN A 555 -10.90 -13.65 9.80
N THR A 556 -10.18 -13.27 8.74
CA THR A 556 -10.07 -14.11 7.53
C THR A 556 -9.21 -15.36 7.71
N ARG A 557 -8.49 -15.50 8.83
CA ARG A 557 -7.72 -16.69 9.18
C ARG A 557 -8.46 -17.67 10.09
N LEU A 558 -9.50 -17.19 10.75
CA LEU A 558 -10.42 -17.97 11.59
C LEU A 558 -11.51 -18.57 10.70
#